data_AF-A0A9W3DRC7-F1
#
_entry.id   AF-A0A9W3DRC7-F1
#
_cell.length_a   1.000
_cell.length_b   1.000
_cell.length_c   1.000
_cell.angle_alpha   90.00
_cell.angle_beta   90.00
_cell.angle_gamma   90.00
#
_symmetry.space_group_name_H-M   'P 1'
#
loop_
_entity.id
_entity.type
_entity.pdbx_description
1 polymer ?
#
loop_
_entity_poly.entity_id
_entity_poly.type
_entity_poly.pdbx_seq_one_letter_code
_entity_poly.pdbx_strand_id
1 'polypeptide(L)'
;MDDRGGSFVAVRRISQAEVVAGSAAWLGRGLSCVCVQGSHGDARPSFDLTPAQEECLQRLQSRIDVAFDSSIPQHQEALKDLWKLSFPEEELHGIVSEQWKEMGWQGKDPSTDFRGGGFVSLENLLYFAKRFPKCFQDLLRKQVGVRSVWEYPFAVAGINITFMLIQMLGLEAAKPRSIVGETFLRFLSVNESAFDLLYCIAFKLMDQQWLSMRASYMEFNTVMKSTRRQLEREIMVEHIRGIEDMPSYSLLSYETL
;
A
#
# COMPACT_ATOMS: atom_id res chain seq x y z
N MET A 1 -55.79 14.47 24.44
CA MET A 1 -55.16 14.93 23.19
C MET A 1 -53.82 15.49 23.62
N ASP A 2 -52.89 14.63 24.03
CA ASP A 2 -51.93 13.91 23.16
C ASP A 2 -51.19 14.92 22.27
N ASP A 3 -49.86 15.05 22.26
CA ASP A 3 -48.90 13.96 22.27
C ASP A 3 -47.47 14.46 22.59
N ARG A 4 -46.62 13.55 23.06
CA ARG A 4 -45.15 13.72 23.19
C ARG A 4 -44.45 13.24 21.92
N GLY A 5 -43.20 13.67 21.74
CA GLY A 5 -42.21 13.00 20.89
C GLY A 5 -41.84 13.81 19.65
N GLY A 6 -40.61 13.79 19.14
CA GLY A 6 -39.46 12.98 19.48
C GLY A 6 -38.27 13.43 18.61
N SER A 7 -37.07 13.08 19.07
CA SER A 7 -35.79 13.22 18.39
C SER A 7 -35.81 12.60 16.98
N PHE A 8 -35.18 13.26 16.01
CA PHE A 8 -34.90 12.67 14.70
C PHE A 8 -33.40 12.81 14.37
N VAL A 9 -32.65 11.77 14.73
CA VAL A 9 -31.34 11.46 14.17
C VAL A 9 -31.59 10.80 12.82
N ALA A 10 -31.16 11.45 11.73
CA ALA A 10 -31.30 10.90 10.39
C ALA A 10 -30.27 9.78 10.16
N VAL A 11 -30.69 8.53 10.37
CA VAL A 11 -29.99 7.33 9.89
C VAL A 11 -30.20 7.23 8.38
N ARG A 12 -29.16 7.54 7.60
CA ARG A 12 -29.17 7.31 6.15
C ARG A 12 -28.82 5.84 5.87
N ARG A 13 -29.85 5.02 5.68
CA ARG A 13 -29.74 3.67 5.11
C ARG A 13 -29.21 3.76 3.67
N ILE A 14 -28.06 3.14 3.40
CA ILE A 14 -27.61 2.86 2.04
C ILE A 14 -28.34 1.60 1.58
N SER A 15 -29.07 1.74 0.47
CA SER A 15 -29.80 0.67 -0.20
C SER A 15 -28.82 -0.40 -0.71
N GLN A 16 -29.09 -1.66 -0.38
CA GLN A 16 -28.41 -2.82 -0.97
C GLN A 16 -28.58 -2.78 -2.49
N ALA A 17 -27.49 -2.56 -3.22
CA ALA A 17 -27.41 -2.91 -4.63
C ALA A 17 -26.93 -4.37 -4.69
N GLU A 18 -27.71 -5.20 -5.37
CA GLU A 18 -27.42 -6.61 -5.61
C GLU A 18 -26.01 -6.77 -6.16
N VAL A 19 -25.16 -7.42 -5.37
CA VAL A 19 -23.81 -7.82 -5.79
C VAL A 19 -24.00 -8.89 -6.85
N VAL A 20 -23.78 -8.53 -8.11
CA VAL A 20 -23.60 -9.49 -9.20
C VAL A 20 -22.37 -10.32 -8.85
N ALA A 21 -22.64 -11.50 -8.29
CA ALA A 21 -21.69 -12.58 -8.12
C ALA A 21 -21.26 -13.05 -9.51
N GLY A 22 -20.20 -12.44 -10.03
CA GLY A 22 -19.64 -12.76 -11.34
C GLY A 22 -18.15 -12.49 -11.35
N SER A 23 -17.35 -13.54 -11.14
CA SER A 23 -15.99 -13.68 -11.67
C SER A 23 -14.90 -12.75 -11.12
N ALA A 24 -14.44 -12.99 -9.88
CA ALA A 24 -13.20 -12.40 -9.33
C ALA A 24 -12.03 -13.42 -9.25
N ALA A 25 -11.97 -14.38 -10.17
CA ALA A 25 -10.86 -15.34 -10.27
C ALA A 25 -9.61 -14.80 -11.03
N TRP A 26 -9.48 -13.48 -11.23
CA TRP A 26 -8.55 -12.91 -12.22
C TRP A 26 -7.63 -11.79 -11.70
N LEU A 27 -7.18 -11.81 -10.45
CA LEU A 27 -6.19 -10.84 -9.95
C LEU A 27 -4.95 -11.43 -9.28
N GLY A 28 -4.67 -12.71 -9.51
CA GLY A 28 -3.36 -13.33 -9.23
C GLY A 28 -2.36 -13.29 -10.40
N ARG A 29 -2.71 -12.68 -11.55
CA ARG A 29 -1.88 -12.68 -12.78
C ARG A 29 -1.84 -11.30 -13.48
N GLY A 30 -1.99 -10.21 -12.75
CA GLY A 30 -2.11 -8.85 -13.30
C GLY A 30 -0.80 -8.07 -13.49
N LEU A 31 0.29 -8.50 -12.87
CA LEU A 31 1.63 -7.99 -13.14
C LEU A 31 2.36 -9.01 -14.00
N SER A 32 1.91 -9.14 -15.24
CA SER A 32 2.65 -9.88 -16.25
C SER A 32 4.07 -9.30 -16.34
N CYS A 33 5.06 -10.15 -16.07
CA CYS A 33 6.46 -9.93 -16.40
C CYS A 33 6.54 -9.41 -17.83
N VAL A 34 6.79 -8.10 -18.01
CA VAL A 34 7.51 -7.67 -19.20
C VAL A 34 8.93 -8.15 -18.97
N CYS A 35 9.15 -9.41 -19.32
CA CYS A 35 10.47 -9.98 -19.35
C CYS A 35 11.20 -9.20 -20.44
N VAL A 36 12.09 -8.30 -20.03
CA VAL A 36 13.04 -7.66 -20.93
C VAL A 36 13.77 -8.80 -21.63
N GLN A 37 13.54 -8.95 -22.93
CA GLN A 37 14.36 -9.79 -23.78
C GLN A 37 15.75 -9.15 -23.84
N GLY A 38 16.61 -9.48 -22.87
CA GLY A 38 18.02 -9.15 -22.87
C GLY A 38 18.76 -10.18 -23.70
N SER A 39 18.87 -9.93 -25.01
CA SER A 39 20.00 -10.44 -25.79
C SER A 39 21.21 -9.55 -25.52
N HIS A 40 22.38 -10.19 -25.45
CA HIS A 40 23.73 -9.65 -25.21
C HIS A 40 24.16 -9.51 -23.75
N GLY A 41 25.24 -10.24 -23.45
CA GLY A 41 25.99 -10.15 -22.21
C GLY A 41 26.59 -8.76 -22.07
N ASP A 42 26.00 -7.96 -21.20
CA ASP A 42 26.65 -6.82 -20.59
C ASP A 42 27.13 -7.23 -19.20
N ALA A 43 28.42 -6.98 -18.94
CA ALA A 43 28.98 -7.00 -17.61
C ALA A 43 28.18 -6.01 -16.75
N ARG A 44 27.20 -6.52 -16.00
CA ARG A 44 26.48 -5.72 -15.00
C ARG A 44 27.53 -5.15 -14.05
N PRO A 45 27.46 -3.87 -13.66
CA PRO A 45 28.26 -3.39 -12.56
C PRO A 45 27.96 -4.28 -11.35
N SER A 46 28.98 -5.00 -10.86
CA SER A 46 28.89 -5.61 -9.54
C SER A 46 28.89 -4.45 -8.56
N PHE A 47 27.75 -4.17 -7.96
CA PHE A 47 27.67 -3.19 -6.88
C PHE A 47 28.16 -3.87 -5.61
N ASP A 48 29.37 -3.51 -5.20
CA ASP A 48 29.91 -4.00 -3.93
C ASP A 48 29.21 -3.27 -2.80
N LEU A 49 28.39 -4.02 -2.06
CA LEU A 49 27.68 -3.51 -0.90
C LEU A 49 28.67 -3.35 0.26
N THR A 50 28.56 -2.25 0.99
CA THR A 50 29.20 -2.15 2.29
C THR A 50 28.54 -3.14 3.27
N PRO A 51 29.25 -3.61 4.31
CA PRO A 51 28.66 -4.52 5.30
C PRO A 51 27.37 -3.97 5.93
N ALA A 52 27.31 -2.65 6.19
CA ALA A 52 26.13 -2.00 6.72
C ALA A 52 24.94 -2.05 5.75
N GLN A 53 25.17 -1.87 4.45
CA GLN A 53 24.13 -1.98 3.43
C GLN A 53 23.63 -3.42 3.29
N GLU A 54 24.54 -4.40 3.33
CA GLU A 54 24.16 -5.82 3.28
C GLU A 54 23.30 -6.20 4.50
N GLU A 55 23.67 -5.76 5.70
CA GLU A 55 22.89 -6.01 6.91
C GLU A 55 21.49 -5.36 6.84
N CYS A 56 21.40 -4.11 6.38
CA CYS A 56 20.11 -3.43 6.20
C CYS A 56 19.22 -4.14 5.17
N LEU A 57 19.79 -4.58 4.06
CA LEU A 57 19.07 -5.34 3.04
C LEU A 57 18.55 -6.67 3.60
N GLN A 58 19.39 -7.41 4.33
CA GLN A 58 19.00 -8.68 4.95
C GLN A 58 17.89 -8.50 5.99
N ARG A 59 17.92 -7.44 6.80
CA ARG A 59 16.83 -7.12 7.74
C ARG A 59 15.52 -6.82 7.03
N LEU A 60 15.55 -6.12 5.89
CA LEU A 60 14.34 -5.86 5.11
C LEU A 60 13.83 -7.12 4.40
N GLN A 61 14.74 -7.93 3.86
CA GLN A 61 14.39 -9.22 3.23
C GLN A 61 13.76 -10.19 4.22
N SER A 62 14.30 -10.28 5.44
CA SER A 62 13.73 -11.15 6.46
C SER A 62 12.30 -10.73 6.87
N ARG A 63 11.97 -9.43 6.83
CA ARG A 63 10.60 -8.93 6.99
C ARG A 63 9.70 -9.31 5.80
N ILE A 64 10.21 -9.16 4.57
CA ILE A 64 9.48 -9.46 3.33
C ILE A 64 9.13 -10.96 3.24
N ASP A 65 10.03 -11.84 3.68
CA ASP A 65 9.87 -13.29 3.61
C ASP A 65 8.85 -13.84 4.62
N VAL A 66 8.36 -13.04 5.56
CA VAL A 66 7.31 -13.46 6.50
C VAL A 66 5.95 -13.47 5.79
N ALA A 67 5.42 -14.67 5.54
CA ALA A 67 4.03 -14.83 5.12
C ALA A 67 3.07 -14.45 6.26
N PHE A 68 1.94 -13.83 5.92
CA PHE A 68 0.86 -13.68 6.90
C PHE A 68 0.31 -15.06 7.27
N ASP A 69 0.09 -15.26 8.56
CA ASP A 69 -0.41 -16.52 9.13
C ASP A 69 -1.44 -16.20 10.22
N SER A 70 -2.69 -16.59 9.98
CA SER A 70 -3.80 -16.35 10.91
C SER A 70 -3.70 -17.19 12.18
N SER A 71 -2.84 -18.19 12.26
CA SER A 71 -2.60 -18.96 13.49
C SER A 71 -1.64 -18.27 14.45
N ILE A 72 -0.87 -17.27 13.97
CA ILE A 72 0.09 -16.52 14.77
C ILE A 72 -0.64 -15.38 15.50
N PRO A 73 -0.64 -15.35 16.86
CA PRO A 73 -1.35 -14.33 17.63
C PRO A 73 -0.90 -12.90 17.30
N GLN A 74 0.39 -12.69 17.06
CA GLN A 74 0.95 -11.38 16.73
C GLN A 74 0.42 -10.85 15.39
N HIS A 75 0.20 -11.72 14.41
CA HIS A 75 -0.36 -11.34 13.12
C HIS A 75 -1.84 -10.95 13.25
N GLN A 76 -2.60 -11.69 14.06
CA GLN A 76 -3.98 -11.33 14.38
C GLN A 76 -4.05 -9.99 15.12
N GLU A 77 -3.15 -9.76 16.06
CA GLU A 77 -3.13 -8.51 16.83
C GLU A 77 -2.77 -7.31 15.96
N ALA A 78 -1.82 -7.46 15.04
CA ALA A 78 -1.52 -6.45 14.04
C ALA A 78 -2.74 -6.07 13.18
N LEU A 79 -3.59 -7.05 12.80
CA LEU A 79 -4.84 -6.76 12.11
C LEU A 79 -5.81 -5.97 12.99
N LYS A 80 -5.99 -6.36 14.26
CA LYS A 80 -6.88 -5.64 15.18
C LYS A 80 -6.39 -4.21 15.44
N ASP A 81 -5.09 -4.02 15.61
CA ASP A 81 -4.46 -2.70 15.73
C ASP A 81 -4.76 -1.85 14.50
N LEU A 82 -4.64 -2.44 13.31
CA LEU A 82 -4.94 -1.75 12.06
C LEU A 82 -6.42 -1.35 12.00
N TRP A 83 -7.33 -2.24 12.38
CA TRP A 83 -8.76 -1.92 12.47
C TRP A 83 -9.00 -0.75 13.42
N LYS A 84 -8.46 -0.81 14.65
CA LYS A 84 -8.62 0.25 15.66
C LYS A 84 -8.11 1.61 15.17
N LEU A 85 -7.00 1.63 14.43
CA LEU A 85 -6.47 2.87 13.85
C LEU A 85 -7.30 3.37 12.65
N SER A 86 -8.02 2.47 11.97
CA SER A 86 -8.85 2.78 10.81
C SER A 86 -10.26 3.24 11.20
N PHE A 87 -10.86 2.58 12.19
CA PHE A 87 -12.22 2.78 12.69
C PHE A 87 -12.21 2.86 14.22
N PRO A 88 -11.70 3.95 14.82
CA PRO A 88 -11.50 4.04 16.27
C PRO A 88 -12.81 3.96 17.10
N GLU A 89 -13.93 4.31 16.48
CA GLU A 89 -15.26 4.29 17.12
C GLU A 89 -16.02 2.97 16.91
N GLU A 90 -15.43 1.99 16.22
CA GLU A 90 -16.09 0.75 15.85
C GLU A 90 -15.34 -0.48 16.38
N GLU A 91 -16.02 -1.29 17.18
CA GLU A 91 -15.47 -2.54 17.68
C GLU A 91 -15.41 -3.59 16.56
N LEU A 92 -14.26 -4.24 16.38
CA LEU A 92 -14.13 -5.37 15.47
C LEU A 92 -14.75 -6.61 16.10
N HIS A 93 -15.79 -7.17 15.49
CA HIS A 93 -16.48 -8.35 16.02
C HIS A 93 -15.66 -9.65 15.90
N GLY A 94 -14.67 -9.69 15.02
CA GLY A 94 -13.78 -10.84 14.86
C GLY A 94 -12.80 -10.67 13.70
N ILE A 95 -11.74 -11.50 13.70
CA ILE A 95 -10.74 -11.53 12.63
C ILE A 95 -11.37 -11.92 11.28
N VAL A 96 -12.43 -12.72 11.30
CA VAL A 96 -13.27 -12.98 10.12
C VAL A 96 -14.62 -12.29 10.32
N SER A 97 -14.85 -11.19 9.60
CA SER A 97 -16.03 -10.32 9.73
C SER A 97 -16.31 -9.57 8.43
N GLU A 98 -17.58 -9.33 8.10
CA GLU A 98 -17.96 -8.53 6.92
C GLU A 98 -17.46 -7.08 7.01
N GLN A 99 -17.18 -6.60 8.22
CA GLN A 99 -16.62 -5.27 8.52
C GLN A 99 -15.35 -4.97 7.70
N TRP A 100 -14.53 -5.98 7.41
CA TRP A 100 -13.30 -5.79 6.62
C TRP A 100 -13.58 -5.24 5.21
N LYS A 101 -14.75 -5.48 4.63
CA LYS A 101 -15.08 -4.90 3.33
C LYS A 101 -15.15 -3.37 3.36
N GLU A 102 -15.44 -2.78 4.52
CA GLU A 102 -15.48 -1.31 4.69
C GLU A 102 -14.09 -0.68 4.59
N MET A 103 -13.04 -1.43 4.96
CA MET A 103 -11.66 -1.02 4.76
C MET A 103 -11.14 -1.34 3.34
N GLY A 104 -11.96 -1.98 2.51
CA GLY A 104 -11.59 -2.39 1.16
C GLY A 104 -10.76 -3.67 1.09
N TRP A 105 -10.93 -4.62 2.02
CA TRP A 105 -10.48 -6.00 1.85
C TRP A 105 -11.38 -6.75 0.84
N GLN A 106 -10.87 -7.79 0.15
CA GLN A 106 -11.67 -8.50 -0.88
C GLN A 106 -12.86 -9.25 -0.30
N GLY A 107 -12.73 -9.74 0.93
CA GLY A 107 -13.75 -10.53 1.61
C GLY A 107 -13.77 -10.27 3.10
N LYS A 108 -14.53 -11.11 3.80
CA LYS A 108 -14.63 -11.07 5.27
C LYS A 108 -13.38 -11.57 6.00
N ASP A 109 -12.44 -12.18 5.28
CA ASP A 109 -11.22 -12.76 5.82
C ASP A 109 -10.00 -12.12 5.15
N PRO A 110 -9.35 -11.13 5.82
CA PRO A 110 -8.17 -10.45 5.30
C PRO A 110 -6.99 -11.39 4.99
N SER A 111 -6.92 -12.57 5.62
CA SER A 111 -5.80 -13.51 5.43
C SER A 111 -5.63 -13.90 3.95
N THR A 112 -6.73 -13.89 3.19
CA THR A 112 -6.76 -14.29 1.79
C THR A 112 -6.12 -13.28 0.83
N ASP A 113 -5.97 -12.02 1.24
CA ASP A 113 -5.45 -10.91 0.44
C ASP A 113 -3.91 -10.81 0.48
N PHE A 114 -3.25 -11.37 1.49
CA PHE A 114 -1.79 -11.18 1.72
C PHE A 114 -0.85 -11.96 0.79
N ARG A 115 -1.37 -12.70 -0.21
CA ARG A 115 -0.57 -13.64 -1.03
C ARG A 115 0.59 -13.02 -1.81
N GLY A 116 0.50 -11.73 -2.15
CA GLY A 116 1.56 -11.00 -2.88
C GLY A 116 2.38 -10.03 -2.01
N GLY A 117 1.80 -9.51 -0.92
CA GLY A 117 2.47 -8.52 -0.07
C GLY A 117 3.05 -9.06 1.23
N GLY A 118 2.73 -10.31 1.61
CA GLY A 118 3.18 -10.91 2.86
C GLY A 118 2.72 -10.15 4.11
N PHE A 119 3.29 -10.49 5.26
CA PHE A 119 3.03 -9.79 6.51
C PHE A 119 3.54 -8.34 6.48
N VAL A 120 4.64 -8.06 5.78
CA VAL A 120 5.20 -6.70 5.64
C VAL A 120 4.19 -5.69 5.07
N SER A 121 3.25 -6.12 4.22
CA SER A 121 2.20 -5.23 3.73
C SER A 121 1.21 -4.77 4.81
N LEU A 122 0.96 -5.60 5.83
CA LEU A 122 0.22 -5.20 7.04
C LEU A 122 1.04 -4.25 7.90
N GLU A 123 2.35 -4.52 8.06
CA GLU A 123 3.26 -3.61 8.76
C GLU A 123 3.29 -2.22 8.09
N ASN A 124 3.32 -2.17 6.77
CA ASN A 124 3.30 -0.93 6.01
C ASN A 124 1.99 -0.13 6.24
N LEU A 125 0.83 -0.79 6.21
CA LEU A 125 -0.46 -0.16 6.53
C LEU A 125 -0.48 0.40 7.96
N LEU A 126 0.00 -0.39 8.93
CA LEU A 126 0.12 0.05 10.32
C LEU A 126 1.08 1.23 10.48
N TYR A 127 2.22 1.19 9.80
CA TYR A 127 3.19 2.28 9.80
C TYR A 127 2.55 3.55 9.26
N PHE A 128 1.82 3.47 8.14
CA PHE A 128 1.14 4.62 7.57
C PHE A 128 0.09 5.20 8.53
N ALA A 129 -0.76 4.33 9.10
CA ALA A 129 -1.79 4.73 10.06
C ALA A 129 -1.20 5.40 11.32
N LYS A 130 -0.07 4.90 11.82
CA LYS A 130 0.60 5.44 13.01
C LYS A 130 1.39 6.72 12.72
N ARG A 131 2.10 6.78 11.59
CA ARG A 131 3.04 7.86 11.27
C ARG A 131 2.36 9.09 10.66
N PHE A 132 1.33 8.88 9.84
CA PHE A 132 0.59 9.92 9.14
C PHE A 132 -0.94 9.72 9.27
N PRO A 133 -1.48 9.74 10.50
CA PRO A 133 -2.86 9.34 10.78
C PRO A 133 -3.91 10.14 9.99
N LYS A 134 -3.71 11.45 9.83
CA LYS A 134 -4.61 12.31 9.03
C LYS A 134 -4.62 11.87 7.56
N CYS A 135 -3.44 11.78 6.94
CA CYS A 135 -3.31 11.37 5.54
C CYS A 135 -3.87 9.96 5.29
N PHE A 136 -3.63 9.02 6.22
CA PHE A 136 -4.20 7.69 6.19
C PHE A 136 -5.74 7.71 6.23
N GLN A 137 -6.33 8.49 7.14
CA GLN A 137 -7.78 8.63 7.27
C GLN A 137 -8.42 9.30 6.04
N ASP A 138 -7.81 10.36 5.51
CA ASP A 138 -8.29 11.04 4.30
C ASP A 138 -8.31 10.08 3.09
N LEU A 139 -7.29 9.22 2.97
CA LEU A 139 -7.19 8.20 1.92
C LEU A 139 -8.18 7.05 2.14
N LEU A 140 -8.34 6.56 3.38
CA LEU A 140 -9.27 5.50 3.73
C LEU A 140 -10.71 5.93 3.42
N ARG A 141 -11.08 7.16 3.83
CA ARG A 141 -12.42 7.72 3.69
C ARG A 141 -12.66 8.41 2.33
N LYS A 142 -11.64 8.45 1.46
CA LYS A 142 -11.70 9.08 0.11
C LYS A 142 -12.16 10.54 0.15
N GLN A 143 -11.72 11.31 1.15
CA GLN A 143 -12.24 12.66 1.42
C GLN A 143 -11.87 13.70 0.37
N VAL A 144 -10.79 13.46 -0.38
CA VAL A 144 -10.23 14.43 -1.34
C VAL A 144 -10.55 14.04 -2.77
N GLY A 145 -10.96 15.05 -3.56
CA GLY A 145 -11.14 14.97 -5.01
C GLY A 145 -12.49 14.43 -5.47
N VAL A 146 -12.75 14.53 -6.77
CA VAL A 146 -13.94 13.93 -7.40
C VAL A 146 -13.60 12.48 -7.76
N ARG A 147 -14.33 11.55 -7.17
CA ARG A 147 -14.07 10.11 -7.22
C ARG A 147 -15.01 9.40 -8.19
N SER A 148 -14.55 8.28 -8.74
CA SER A 148 -15.41 7.39 -9.53
C SER A 148 -16.38 6.64 -8.60
N VAL A 149 -17.53 6.23 -9.12
CA VAL A 149 -18.42 5.29 -8.41
C VAL A 149 -17.70 3.96 -8.16
N TRP A 150 -16.89 3.52 -9.14
CA TRP A 150 -16.07 2.32 -9.03
C TRP A 150 -14.66 2.70 -8.57
N GLU A 151 -14.53 2.97 -7.28
CA GLU A 151 -13.27 3.39 -6.65
C GLU A 151 -12.33 2.19 -6.38
N TYR A 152 -11.04 2.45 -6.15
CA TYR A 152 -10.13 1.37 -5.74
C TYR A 152 -10.38 0.93 -4.28
N PRO A 153 -10.35 -0.38 -4.01
CA PRO A 153 -10.42 -0.91 -2.64
C PRO A 153 -9.16 -0.55 -1.85
N PHE A 154 -9.31 0.18 -0.72
CA PHE A 154 -8.18 0.77 0.02
C PHE A 154 -7.16 -0.27 0.50
N ALA A 155 -7.56 -1.29 1.25
CA ALA A 155 -6.63 -2.29 1.77
C ALA A 155 -5.92 -3.05 0.64
N VAL A 156 -6.69 -3.54 -0.35
CA VAL A 156 -6.14 -4.25 -1.53
C VAL A 156 -5.14 -3.38 -2.30
N ALA A 157 -5.42 -2.08 -2.46
CA ALA A 157 -4.48 -1.16 -3.07
C ALA A 157 -3.18 -1.05 -2.27
N GLY A 158 -3.27 -0.96 -0.94
CA GLY A 158 -2.13 -1.01 -0.04
C GLY A 158 -1.26 -2.25 -0.25
N ILE A 159 -1.86 -3.45 -0.29
CA ILE A 159 -1.11 -4.70 -0.52
C ILE A 159 -0.39 -4.67 -1.90
N ASN A 160 -1.08 -4.19 -2.94
CA ASN A 160 -0.51 -4.09 -4.28
C ASN A 160 0.64 -3.07 -4.37
N ILE A 161 0.60 -2.00 -3.57
CA ILE A 161 1.71 -1.03 -3.46
C ILE A 161 2.94 -1.71 -2.86
N THR A 162 2.79 -2.43 -1.75
CA THR A 162 3.92 -3.16 -1.15
C THR A 162 4.54 -4.13 -2.15
N PHE A 163 3.72 -4.94 -2.84
CA PHE A 163 4.22 -5.86 -3.86
C PHE A 163 4.93 -5.14 -5.01
N MET A 164 4.36 -4.04 -5.50
CA MET A 164 4.96 -3.23 -6.56
C MET A 164 6.32 -2.64 -6.15
N LEU A 165 6.48 -2.20 -4.89
CA LEU A 165 7.76 -1.71 -4.38
C LEU A 165 8.82 -2.80 -4.27
N ILE A 166 8.45 -3.99 -3.76
CA ILE A 166 9.35 -5.16 -3.69
C ILE A 166 9.90 -5.50 -5.08
N GLN A 167 9.03 -5.54 -6.08
CA GLN A 167 9.40 -5.83 -7.47
C GLN A 167 10.19 -4.69 -8.13
N MET A 168 9.81 -3.43 -7.87
CA MET A 168 10.49 -2.25 -8.41
C MET A 168 11.95 -2.16 -7.93
N LEU A 169 12.16 -2.44 -6.65
CA LEU A 169 13.46 -2.34 -5.99
C LEU A 169 14.29 -3.63 -6.12
N GLY A 170 13.67 -4.74 -6.54
CA GLY A 170 14.33 -6.03 -6.70
C GLY A 170 14.75 -6.67 -5.37
N LEU A 171 13.96 -6.48 -4.32
CA LEU A 171 14.33 -6.85 -2.94
C LEU A 171 14.38 -8.36 -2.71
N GLU A 172 13.84 -9.18 -3.60
CA GLU A 172 13.96 -10.66 -3.52
C GLU A 172 15.34 -11.18 -3.98
N ALA A 173 16.16 -10.32 -4.61
CA ALA A 173 17.51 -10.70 -5.02
C ALA A 173 18.51 -10.45 -3.89
N ALA A 174 19.50 -11.34 -3.74
CA ALA A 174 20.57 -11.19 -2.74
C ALA A 174 21.34 -9.86 -2.83
N LYS A 175 21.37 -9.23 -4.01
CA LYS A 175 21.95 -7.90 -4.24
C LYS A 175 21.08 -7.11 -5.23
N PRO A 176 21.09 -5.76 -5.17
CA PRO A 176 20.41 -4.92 -6.13
C PRO A 176 20.78 -5.26 -7.58
N ARG A 177 19.76 -5.31 -8.45
CA ARG A 177 19.92 -5.61 -9.89
C ARG A 177 19.66 -4.40 -10.79
N SER A 178 19.36 -3.25 -10.19
CA SER A 178 19.07 -2.00 -10.87
C SER A 178 19.64 -0.83 -10.06
N ILE A 179 19.93 0.28 -10.74
CA ILE A 179 20.43 1.52 -10.12
C ILE A 179 19.38 2.10 -9.15
N VAL A 180 18.08 1.87 -9.42
CA VAL A 180 16.98 2.27 -8.52
C VAL A 180 17.08 1.50 -7.19
N GLY A 181 17.25 0.17 -7.25
CA GLY A 181 17.39 -0.66 -6.05
C GLY A 181 18.66 -0.34 -5.26
N GLU A 182 19.77 -0.08 -5.95
CA GLU A 182 21.03 0.34 -5.33
C GLU A 182 20.90 1.71 -4.65
N THR A 183 20.26 2.68 -5.32
CA THR A 183 20.05 4.01 -4.76
C THR A 183 19.14 3.97 -3.55
N PHE A 184 18.05 3.20 -3.62
CA PHE A 184 17.20 2.94 -2.45
C PHE A 184 17.98 2.33 -1.28
N LEU A 185 18.89 1.39 -1.55
CA LEU A 185 19.69 0.77 -0.49
C LEU A 185 20.60 1.77 0.23
N ARG A 186 21.07 2.83 -0.45
CA ARG A 186 21.75 3.95 0.21
C ARG A 186 20.82 4.66 1.20
N PHE A 187 19.57 4.91 0.83
CA PHE A 187 18.59 5.50 1.75
C PHE A 187 18.28 4.58 2.93
N LEU A 188 18.09 3.29 2.67
CA LEU A 188 17.83 2.28 3.71
C LEU A 188 18.98 2.19 4.72
N SER A 189 20.23 2.32 4.26
CA SER A 189 21.40 2.30 5.14
C SER A 189 21.51 3.49 6.10
N VAL A 190 20.79 4.58 5.81
CA VAL A 190 20.73 5.79 6.65
C VAL A 190 19.46 5.81 7.50
N ASN A 191 18.36 5.26 6.98
CA ASN A 191 17.07 5.22 7.63
C ASN A 191 16.41 3.84 7.47
N GLU A 192 16.32 3.08 8.56
CA GLU A 192 15.72 1.74 8.57
C GLU A 192 14.23 1.76 8.20
N SER A 193 13.54 2.89 8.38
CA SER A 193 12.15 3.09 7.98
C SER A 193 11.99 3.51 6.52
N ALA A 194 13.06 3.57 5.73
CA ALA A 194 13.00 4.05 4.33
C ALA A 194 11.97 3.30 3.49
N PHE A 195 11.84 1.98 3.66
CA PHE A 195 10.84 1.18 2.93
C PHE A 195 9.40 1.57 3.32
N ASP A 196 9.13 1.69 4.62
CA ASP A 196 7.81 2.03 5.15
C ASP A 196 7.41 3.48 4.82
N LEU A 197 8.39 4.41 4.78
CA LEU A 197 8.17 5.77 4.30
C LEU A 197 7.89 5.81 2.80
N LEU A 198 8.66 5.08 2.00
CA LEU A 198 8.45 4.97 0.56
C LEU A 198 7.07 4.39 0.25
N TYR A 199 6.59 3.44 1.05
CA TYR A 199 5.21 2.94 0.99
C TYR A 199 4.17 4.04 1.18
N CYS A 200 4.32 4.88 2.21
CA CYS A 200 3.40 5.98 2.47
C CYS A 200 3.36 6.95 1.27
N ILE A 201 4.53 7.34 0.76
CA ILE A 201 4.67 8.18 -0.43
C ILE A 201 3.97 7.54 -1.62
N ALA A 202 4.26 6.26 -1.89
CA ALA A 202 3.70 5.52 -3.01
C ALA A 202 2.18 5.45 -2.95
N PHE A 203 1.59 5.26 -1.77
CA PHE A 203 0.14 5.24 -1.61
C PHE A 203 -0.47 6.60 -1.91
N LYS A 204 0.05 7.66 -1.29
CA LYS A 204 -0.49 9.00 -1.55
C LYS A 204 -0.30 9.44 -3.00
N LEU A 205 0.83 9.09 -3.60
CA LEU A 205 1.10 9.34 -5.01
C LEU A 205 0.15 8.56 -5.92
N MET A 206 -0.12 7.29 -5.61
CA MET A 206 -1.09 6.47 -6.34
C MET A 206 -2.47 7.12 -6.32
N ASP A 207 -2.90 7.63 -5.18
CA ASP A 207 -4.17 8.35 -5.03
C ASP A 207 -4.22 9.64 -5.85
N GLN A 208 -3.13 10.42 -5.85
CA GLN A 208 -3.05 11.63 -6.66
C GLN A 208 -3.11 11.30 -8.17
N GLN A 209 -2.43 10.24 -8.60
CA GLN A 209 -2.47 9.75 -9.97
C GLN A 209 -3.89 9.29 -10.33
N TRP A 210 -4.54 8.53 -9.45
CA TRP A 210 -5.93 8.10 -9.59
C TRP A 210 -6.88 9.27 -9.88
N LEU A 211 -6.81 10.32 -9.05
CA LEU A 211 -7.61 11.52 -9.20
C LEU A 211 -7.28 12.28 -10.49
N SER A 212 -6.00 12.46 -10.80
CA SER A 212 -5.56 13.18 -12.01
C SER A 212 -6.04 12.50 -13.30
N MET A 213 -6.09 11.17 -13.29
CA MET A 213 -6.51 10.35 -14.42
C MET A 213 -8.03 10.16 -14.47
N ARG A 214 -8.77 10.64 -13.46
CA ARG A 214 -10.21 10.34 -13.26
C ARG A 214 -10.48 8.84 -13.36
N ALA A 215 -9.59 8.06 -12.75
CA ALA A 215 -9.57 6.61 -12.87
C ALA A 215 -10.80 5.97 -12.22
N SER A 216 -11.20 4.84 -12.78
CA SER A 216 -12.09 3.88 -12.14
C SER A 216 -11.30 2.61 -11.83
N TYR A 217 -11.96 1.66 -11.17
CA TYR A 217 -11.44 0.31 -10.91
C TYR A 217 -10.77 -0.33 -12.15
N MET A 218 -11.30 -0.08 -13.35
CA MET A 218 -10.75 -0.62 -14.60
C MET A 218 -9.34 -0.11 -14.92
N GLU A 219 -8.98 1.09 -14.45
CA GLU A 219 -7.69 1.73 -14.67
C GLU A 219 -6.67 1.42 -13.59
N PHE A 220 -6.99 0.59 -12.59
CA PHE A 220 -6.12 0.31 -11.44
C PHE A 220 -4.69 -0.05 -11.83
N ASN A 221 -4.52 -0.99 -12.75
CA ASN A 221 -3.18 -1.39 -13.23
C ASN A 221 -2.45 -0.28 -13.97
N THR A 222 -3.18 0.61 -14.67
CA THR A 222 -2.60 1.77 -15.36
C THR A 222 -2.08 2.78 -14.36
N VAL A 223 -2.85 3.06 -13.30
CA VAL A 223 -2.45 3.98 -12.22
C VAL A 223 -1.24 3.42 -11.45
N MET A 224 -1.23 2.13 -11.13
CA MET A 224 -0.08 1.47 -10.49
C MET A 224 1.20 1.57 -11.32
N LYS A 225 1.10 1.37 -12.66
CA LYS A 225 2.25 1.55 -13.57
C LYS A 225 2.73 3.00 -13.63
N SER A 226 1.81 3.97 -13.64
CA SER A 226 2.17 5.40 -13.59
C SER A 226 2.91 5.74 -12.30
N THR A 227 2.38 5.28 -11.17
CA THR A 227 2.95 5.46 -9.82
C THR A 227 4.37 4.91 -9.76
N ARG A 228 4.57 3.64 -10.18
CA ARG A 228 5.90 3.02 -10.25
C ARG A 228 6.90 3.86 -11.04
N ARG A 229 6.53 4.27 -12.27
CA ARG A 229 7.40 5.07 -13.13
C ARG A 229 7.79 6.41 -12.49
N GLN A 230 6.87 7.03 -11.76
CA GLN A 230 7.17 8.27 -11.07
C GLN A 230 8.11 8.05 -9.88
N LEU A 231 7.92 6.99 -9.08
CA LEU A 231 8.83 6.64 -7.99
C LEU A 231 10.25 6.32 -8.50
N GLU A 232 10.37 5.54 -9.58
CA GLU A 232 11.66 5.22 -10.21
C GLU A 232 12.39 6.51 -10.66
N ARG A 233 11.67 7.51 -11.19
CA ARG A 233 12.27 8.80 -11.55
C ARG A 233 12.67 9.62 -10.33
N GLU A 234 11.81 9.67 -9.31
CA GLU A 234 12.07 10.45 -8.11
C GLU A 234 13.27 9.92 -7.34
N ILE A 235 13.40 8.60 -7.14
CA ILE A 235 14.55 7.98 -6.46
C ILE A 235 15.89 8.35 -7.14
N MET A 236 15.86 8.59 -8.45
CA MET A 236 17.06 8.82 -9.28
C MET A 236 17.47 10.30 -9.38
N VAL A 237 16.81 11.22 -8.68
CA VAL A 237 17.17 12.65 -8.70
C VAL A 237 18.49 12.88 -7.95
N GLU A 238 19.46 13.56 -8.59
CA GLU A 238 20.86 13.69 -8.14
C GLU A 238 21.06 14.30 -6.74
N HIS A 239 20.10 15.06 -6.23
CA HIS A 239 20.22 15.79 -4.97
C HIS A 239 19.44 15.18 -3.79
N ILE A 240 18.75 14.07 -4.00
CA ILE A 240 18.03 13.36 -2.94
C ILE A 240 19.03 12.55 -2.11
N ARG A 241 19.04 12.79 -0.79
CA ARG A 241 19.93 12.09 0.16
C ARG A 241 19.19 11.06 1.01
N GLY A 242 17.86 11.15 1.08
CA GLY A 242 16.98 10.21 1.76
C GLY A 242 15.57 10.20 1.18
N ILE A 243 14.72 9.30 1.68
CA ILE A 243 13.32 9.17 1.23
C ILE A 243 12.53 10.46 1.48
N GLU A 244 12.87 11.18 2.54
CA GLU A 244 12.26 12.44 2.94
C GLU A 244 12.52 13.59 1.98
N ASP A 245 13.59 13.51 1.18
CA ASP A 245 13.92 14.52 0.17
C ASP A 245 13.18 14.28 -1.16
N MET A 246 12.46 13.16 -1.30
CA MET A 246 11.70 12.86 -2.51
C MET A 246 10.60 13.91 -2.75
N PRO A 247 10.40 14.39 -4.00
CA PRO A 247 9.36 15.37 -4.30
C PRO A 247 7.97 15.00 -3.76
N SER A 248 7.59 13.72 -3.90
CA SER A 248 6.29 13.21 -3.42
C SER A 248 6.20 13.03 -1.90
N TYR A 249 7.29 13.17 -1.14
CA TYR A 249 7.23 13.16 0.34
C TYR A 249 6.30 14.25 0.88
N SER A 250 6.34 15.42 0.23
CA SER A 250 5.51 16.57 0.59
C SER A 250 4.00 16.25 0.57
N LEU A 251 3.55 15.27 -0.23
CA LEU A 251 2.16 14.82 -0.27
C LEU A 251 1.65 14.25 1.06
N LEU A 252 2.54 13.79 1.93
CA LEU A 252 2.22 13.29 3.27
C LEU A 252 1.97 14.42 4.27
N SER A 253 2.39 15.63 3.94
CA SER A 253 2.32 16.83 4.79
C SER A 253 1.25 17.84 4.39
N TYR A 254 0.75 17.80 3.16
CA TYR A 254 -0.21 18.81 2.68
C TYR A 254 -1.62 18.58 3.22
N GLU A 255 -2.06 19.52 4.04
CA GLU A 255 -3.45 19.84 4.25
C GLU A 255 -4.01 20.38 2.94
N THR A 256 -4.91 19.65 2.29
CA THR A 256 -5.74 20.28 1.25
C THR A 256 -6.76 21.11 2.01
N LEU A 257 -6.53 22.43 2.07
CA LEU A 257 -7.50 23.43 2.52
C LEU A 257 -8.75 23.40 1.64
#